data_AF-A0A099WKF9-F1
#
_entry.id   AF-A0A099WKF9-F1
#
_cell.length_a   1.000
_cell.length_b   1.000
_cell.length_c   1.000
_cell.angle_alpha   90.00
_cell.angle_beta   90.00
_cell.angle_gamma   90.00
#
_symmetry.space_group_name_H-M   'P 1'
#
loop_
_entity.id
_entity.type
_entity.pdbx_description
1 polymer ?
#
loop_
_entity_poly.entity_id
_entity_poly.type
_entity_poly.pdbx_seq_one_letter_code
_entity_poly.pdbx_strand_id
1 'polypeptide(L)'
;MSKDMKYKGMRKFDIQHFADGGEGSDGGSDEKQFTQKDMNDLAARVRGEEKRKHGVTEQALKDGYEDDITKLNDALNTEKQKVADYDTIKQQLEEANGKITAYTSEQESAELASKLKELGVKGDRVEAFSKLIGEDKSDEALTKVLDDFPEFKATTTPKWSPDGNPNSGAAGNDKPLTMREALEQKMNNNE
;
A
#
# COMPACT_ATOMS: atom_id res chain seq x y z
N MET A 1 9.39 23.19 -27.61
CA MET A 1 9.94 22.50 -28.81
C MET A 1 9.28 21.13 -28.85
N SER A 2 8.56 20.62 -29.86
CA SER A 2 8.22 21.02 -31.21
C SER A 2 6.80 20.47 -31.50
N LYS A 3 5.97 21.22 -32.24
CA LYS A 3 4.63 20.77 -32.68
C LYS A 3 4.74 20.28 -34.12
N ASP A 4 4.86 18.98 -34.33
CA ASP A 4 4.75 18.37 -35.67
C ASP A 4 3.29 17.99 -35.95
N MET A 5 2.51 18.97 -36.41
CA MET A 5 1.19 18.73 -36.99
C MET A 5 1.34 18.56 -38.51
N LYS A 6 1.46 17.30 -38.95
CA LYS A 6 1.49 16.93 -40.37
C LYS A 6 0.11 17.19 -40.99
N TYR A 7 -0.03 18.27 -41.75
CA TYR A 7 -1.18 18.50 -42.64
C TYR A 7 -1.17 17.49 -43.80
N LYS A 8 -1.74 16.30 -43.57
CA LYS A 8 -1.96 15.28 -44.60
C LYS A 8 -3.45 15.28 -44.96
N GLY A 9 -3.84 16.14 -45.89
CA GLY A 9 -5.26 16.22 -46.29
C GLY A 9 -5.69 17.31 -47.27
N MET A 10 -4.77 18.00 -47.97
CA MET A 10 -5.20 18.84 -49.09
C MET A 10 -5.63 17.95 -50.26
N ARG A 11 -6.93 17.67 -50.33
CA ARG A 11 -7.56 17.19 -51.56
C ARG A 11 -7.34 18.26 -52.64
N LYS A 12 -6.53 17.93 -53.64
CA LYS A 12 -6.39 18.75 -54.84
C LYS A 12 -7.79 18.86 -55.46
N PHE A 13 -8.34 20.07 -55.51
CA PHE A 13 -9.53 20.34 -56.31
C PHE A 13 -9.10 20.31 -57.78
N ASP A 14 -9.42 19.22 -58.48
CA ASP A 14 -9.27 19.16 -59.94
C ASP A 14 -10.37 20.03 -60.58
N ILE A 15 -9.98 21.23 -61.01
CA ILE A 15 -10.82 22.16 -61.77
C ILE A 15 -10.94 21.71 -63.25
N GLN A 16 -10.25 20.63 -63.64
CA GLN A 16 -10.14 20.15 -65.02
C GLN A 16 -11.40 19.44 -65.57
N HIS A 17 -12.53 19.43 -64.86
CA HIS A 17 -13.78 18.83 -65.35
C HIS A 17 -14.87 19.85 -65.74
N PHE A 18 -14.55 21.14 -65.78
CA PHE A 18 -15.50 22.19 -66.18
C PHE A 18 -15.18 22.87 -67.50
N ALA A 19 -14.16 22.41 -68.24
CA ALA A 19 -13.67 23.10 -69.44
C ALA A 19 -13.67 22.22 -70.71
N ASP A 20 -14.52 21.20 -70.79
CA ASP A 20 -14.68 20.43 -72.03
C ASP A 20 -16.15 20.13 -72.29
N GLY A 21 -16.69 20.77 -73.34
CA GLY A 21 -18.10 20.64 -73.70
C GLY A 21 -18.64 21.87 -74.44
N GLY A 22 -18.14 22.12 -75.64
CA GLY A 22 -18.57 23.25 -76.45
C GLY A 22 -18.30 23.10 -77.95
N GLU A 23 -18.67 21.98 -78.56
CA GLU A 23 -18.86 21.89 -80.01
C GLU A 23 -20.26 21.36 -80.32
N GLY A 24 -21.02 22.18 -81.05
CA GLY A 24 -22.43 21.97 -81.30
C GLY A 24 -22.73 20.89 -82.33
N SER A 25 -23.90 20.25 -82.17
CA SER A 25 -24.64 19.67 -83.28
C SER A 25 -26.14 19.78 -83.01
N ASP A 26 -26.82 20.15 -84.07
CA ASP A 26 -28.19 20.63 -84.24
C ASP A 26 -29.23 19.53 -83.95
N GLY A 27 -30.27 19.83 -83.18
CA GLY A 27 -31.39 18.90 -82.98
C GLY A 27 -32.16 19.05 -81.66
N GLY A 28 -33.19 19.90 -81.66
CA GLY A 28 -34.29 19.86 -80.68
C GLY A 28 -34.00 20.57 -79.36
N SER A 29 -34.25 21.87 -79.30
CA SER A 29 -34.21 22.67 -78.07
C SER A 29 -35.42 22.38 -77.18
N ASP A 30 -35.45 21.19 -76.55
CA ASP A 30 -36.03 21.07 -75.22
C ASP A 30 -34.97 21.54 -74.22
N GLU A 31 -34.68 22.85 -74.24
CA GLU A 31 -33.95 23.47 -73.14
C GLU A 31 -34.75 23.18 -71.87
N LYS A 32 -34.24 22.26 -71.03
CA LYS A 32 -34.83 21.95 -69.73
C LYS A 32 -34.75 23.21 -68.87
N GLN A 33 -35.77 24.06 -68.97
CA GLN A 33 -35.91 25.21 -68.11
C GLN A 33 -36.20 24.69 -66.71
N PHE A 34 -35.29 24.97 -65.77
CA PHE A 34 -35.52 24.67 -64.36
C PHE A 34 -36.77 25.41 -63.92
N THR A 35 -37.80 24.65 -63.56
CA THR A 35 -39.03 25.23 -63.05
C THR A 35 -38.84 25.63 -61.60
N GLN A 36 -39.69 26.53 -61.10
CA GLN A 36 -39.73 26.85 -59.67
C GLN A 36 -39.96 25.60 -58.81
N LYS A 37 -40.66 24.60 -59.34
CA LYS A 37 -40.88 23.31 -58.68
C LYS A 37 -39.56 22.55 -58.53
N ASP A 38 -38.73 22.49 -59.58
CA ASP A 38 -37.42 21.83 -59.54
C ASP A 38 -36.47 22.50 -58.53
N MET A 39 -36.51 23.84 -58.44
CA MET A 39 -35.77 24.61 -57.44
C MET A 39 -36.25 24.32 -56.01
N ASN A 40 -37.58 24.26 -55.80
CA ASN A 40 -38.16 23.95 -54.49
C ASN A 40 -37.83 22.52 -54.04
N ASP A 41 -37.88 21.55 -54.95
CA ASP A 41 -37.55 20.15 -54.69
C ASP A 41 -36.05 19.99 -54.38
N LEU A 42 -35.18 20.71 -55.10
CA LEU A 42 -33.75 20.77 -54.79
C LEU A 42 -33.49 21.37 -53.41
N ALA A 43 -34.12 22.50 -53.09
CA ALA A 43 -33.97 23.15 -51.78
C ALA A 43 -34.50 22.27 -50.63
N ALA A 44 -35.55 21.48 -50.86
CA ALA A 44 -36.04 20.52 -49.88
C ALA A 44 -35.05 19.36 -49.68
N ARG A 45 -34.48 18.83 -50.77
CA ARG A 45 -33.46 17.76 -50.72
C ARG A 45 -32.20 18.20 -49.99
N VAL A 46 -31.63 19.36 -50.36
CA VAL A 46 -30.42 19.90 -49.73
C VAL A 46 -30.64 20.13 -48.23
N ARG A 47 -31.75 20.76 -47.83
CA ARG A 47 -32.09 20.94 -46.41
C ARG A 47 -32.26 19.61 -45.68
N GLY A 48 -32.85 18.61 -46.32
CA GLY A 48 -33.00 17.27 -45.74
C GLY A 48 -31.66 16.55 -45.55
N GLU A 49 -30.75 16.67 -46.51
CA GLU A 49 -29.41 16.09 -46.44
C GLU A 49 -28.54 16.78 -45.38
N GLU A 50 -28.58 18.12 -45.29
CA GLU A 50 -27.85 18.87 -44.27
C GLU A 50 -28.33 18.51 -42.86
N LYS A 51 -29.66 18.43 -42.64
CA LYS A 51 -30.21 17.99 -41.35
C LYS A 51 -29.77 16.58 -40.99
N ARG A 52 -29.74 15.65 -41.95
CA ARG A 52 -29.25 14.28 -41.71
C ARG A 52 -27.77 14.26 -41.37
N LYS A 53 -26.94 14.99 -42.12
CA LYS A 53 -25.50 15.09 -41.84
C LYS A 53 -25.25 15.67 -40.44
N HIS A 54 -25.92 16.76 -40.09
CA HIS A 54 -25.84 17.36 -38.75
C HIS A 54 -26.28 16.39 -37.66
N GLY A 55 -27.42 15.70 -37.83
CA GLY A 55 -27.89 14.71 -36.86
C GLY A 55 -26.92 13.54 -36.67
N VAL A 56 -26.31 13.04 -37.75
CA VAL A 56 -25.29 11.99 -37.67
C VAL A 56 -24.03 12.48 -36.94
N THR A 57 -23.57 13.71 -37.22
CA THR A 57 -22.41 14.28 -36.52
C THR A 57 -22.69 14.55 -35.05
N GLU A 58 -23.90 15.01 -34.70
CA GLU A 58 -24.29 15.27 -33.32
C GLU A 58 -24.38 13.97 -32.51
N GLN A 59 -24.95 12.92 -33.10
CA GLN A 59 -25.01 11.60 -32.48
C GLN A 59 -23.61 11.02 -32.27
N ALA A 60 -22.75 11.06 -33.29
CA ALA A 60 -21.38 10.57 -33.16
C ALA A 60 -20.58 11.33 -32.09
N LEU A 61 -20.82 12.63 -31.92
CA LEU A 61 -20.22 13.42 -30.84
C LEU A 61 -20.76 13.01 -29.46
N LYS A 62 -22.07 12.80 -29.33
CA LYS A 62 -22.69 12.33 -28.09
C LYS A 62 -22.16 10.97 -27.68
N ASP A 63 -22.16 10.00 -28.60
CA ASP A 63 -21.64 8.66 -28.36
C ASP A 63 -20.15 8.71 -27.97
N GLY A 64 -19.36 9.55 -28.64
CA GLY A 64 -17.95 9.75 -28.30
C GLY A 64 -17.74 10.34 -26.90
N TYR A 65 -18.55 11.33 -26.50
CA TYR A 65 -18.48 11.88 -25.14
C TYR A 65 -18.95 10.89 -24.08
N GLU A 66 -20.00 10.10 -24.34
CA GLU A 66 -20.47 9.06 -23.41
C GLU A 66 -19.41 7.96 -23.20
N ASP A 67 -18.75 7.53 -24.28
CA ASP A 67 -17.63 6.58 -24.21
C ASP A 67 -16.46 7.13 -23.39
N ASP A 68 -16.07 8.39 -23.62
CA ASP A 68 -14.97 9.03 -22.90
C ASP A 68 -15.30 9.24 -21.42
N ILE A 69 -16.53 9.65 -21.10
CA ILE A 69 -17.02 9.78 -19.72
C ILE A 69 -16.96 8.42 -19.01
N THR A 70 -17.39 7.34 -19.68
CA THR A 70 -17.37 6.00 -19.10
C THR A 70 -15.95 5.55 -18.81
N LYS A 71 -15.02 5.69 -19.77
CA LYS A 71 -13.60 5.34 -19.58
C LYS A 71 -12.95 6.14 -18.45
N LEU A 72 -13.24 7.44 -18.36
CA LEU A 72 -12.71 8.29 -17.29
C LEU A 72 -13.25 7.88 -15.93
N ASN A 73 -14.53 7.51 -15.83
CA ASN A 73 -15.12 7.03 -14.58
C ASN A 73 -14.51 5.69 -14.15
N ASP A 74 -14.30 4.76 -15.09
CA ASP A 74 -13.66 3.47 -14.79
C ASP A 74 -12.21 3.65 -14.32
N ALA A 75 -11.46 4.53 -14.97
CA ALA A 75 -10.10 4.88 -14.57
C ALA A 75 -10.07 5.54 -13.17
N LEU A 76 -11.00 6.46 -12.90
CA LEU A 76 -11.13 7.12 -11.60
C LEU A 76 -11.44 6.10 -10.49
N ASN A 77 -12.34 5.15 -10.72
CA ASN A 77 -12.68 4.12 -9.76
C ASN A 77 -11.51 3.16 -9.51
N THR A 78 -10.75 2.83 -10.57
CA THR A 78 -9.54 2.01 -10.46
C THR A 78 -8.48 2.70 -9.58
N GLU A 79 -8.24 4.00 -9.79
CA GLU A 79 -7.29 4.75 -8.97
C GLU A 79 -7.75 4.91 -7.52
N LYS A 80 -9.06 5.14 -7.29
CA LYS A 80 -9.61 5.15 -5.93
C LYS A 80 -9.35 3.85 -5.18
N GLN A 81 -9.51 2.71 -5.85
CA GLN A 81 -9.23 1.41 -5.26
C GLN A 81 -7.74 1.28 -4.89
N LYS A 82 -6.83 1.66 -5.79
CA LYS A 82 -5.39 1.62 -5.51
C LYS A 82 -4.99 2.48 -4.30
N VAL A 83 -5.60 3.65 -4.15
CA VAL A 83 -5.36 4.52 -2.99
C VAL A 83 -5.85 3.86 -1.70
N ALA A 84 -7.04 3.26 -1.71
CA ALA A 84 -7.57 2.52 -0.55
C ALA A 84 -6.68 1.32 -0.16
N ASP A 85 -6.18 0.58 -1.15
CA ASP A 85 -5.27 -0.55 -0.94
C ASP A 85 -3.93 -0.06 -0.35
N TYR A 86 -3.41 1.08 -0.84
CA TYR A 86 -2.18 1.70 -0.32
C TYR A 86 -2.31 2.08 1.16
N ASP A 87 -3.41 2.73 1.55
CA ASP A 87 -3.66 3.11 2.94
C ASP A 87 -3.74 1.89 3.86
N THR A 88 -4.37 0.81 3.38
CA THR A 88 -4.44 -0.47 4.11
C THR A 88 -3.06 -1.07 4.32
N ILE A 89 -2.23 -1.13 3.27
CA ILE A 89 -0.86 -1.65 3.34
C ILE A 89 -0.01 -0.80 4.31
N LYS A 90 -0.17 0.53 4.27
CA LYS A 90 0.55 1.45 5.15
C LYS A 90 0.21 1.19 6.62
N GLN A 91 -1.07 1.01 6.94
CA GLN A 91 -1.50 0.67 8.30
C GLN A 91 -0.92 -0.67 8.76
N GLN A 92 -0.96 -1.70 7.91
CA GLN A 92 -0.39 -3.01 8.23
C GLN A 92 1.13 -2.94 8.50
N LEU A 93 1.85 -2.10 7.75
CA LEU A 93 3.29 -1.90 7.93
C LEU A 93 3.59 -1.18 9.26
N GLU A 94 2.78 -0.19 9.63
CA GLU A 94 2.90 0.50 10.92
C GLU A 94 2.61 -0.45 12.10
N GLU A 95 1.58 -1.27 12.00
CA GLU A 95 1.26 -2.30 12.99
C GLU A 95 2.36 -3.36 13.10
N ALA A 96 2.91 -3.82 11.97
CA ALA A 96 4.01 -4.77 11.95
C ALA A 96 5.28 -4.20 12.59
N ASN A 97 5.63 -2.95 12.28
CA ASN A 97 6.76 -2.26 12.91
C ASN A 97 6.55 -2.10 14.41
N GLY A 98 5.34 -1.73 14.86
CA GLY A 98 5.01 -1.64 16.29
C GLY A 98 5.19 -2.99 17.00
N LYS A 99 4.77 -4.09 16.38
CA LYS A 99 4.99 -5.45 16.90
C LYS A 99 6.48 -5.78 16.97
N ILE A 100 7.25 -5.50 15.93
CA ILE A 100 8.70 -5.74 15.91
C ILE A 100 9.37 -4.99 17.07
N THR A 101 9.08 -3.70 17.24
CA THR A 101 9.65 -2.90 18.34
C THR A 101 9.29 -3.49 19.71
N ALA A 102 8.04 -3.91 19.92
CA ALA A 102 7.62 -4.54 21.16
C ALA A 102 8.39 -5.86 21.40
N TYR A 103 8.46 -6.75 20.40
CA TYR A 103 9.19 -8.00 20.49
C TYR A 103 10.68 -7.81 20.76
N THR A 104 11.33 -6.85 20.09
CA THR A 104 12.74 -6.53 20.33
C THR A 104 12.95 -6.04 21.76
N SER A 105 12.10 -5.13 22.25
CA SER A 105 12.19 -4.64 23.64
C SER A 105 11.96 -5.75 24.68
N GLU A 106 11.03 -6.67 24.41
CA GLU A 106 10.75 -7.80 25.28
C GLU A 106 11.94 -8.77 25.31
N GLN A 107 12.51 -9.12 24.15
CA GLN A 107 13.71 -9.96 24.09
C GLN A 107 14.90 -9.32 24.80
N GLU A 108 15.20 -8.05 24.54
CA GLU A 108 16.31 -7.35 25.22
C GLU A 108 16.12 -7.34 26.74
N SER A 109 14.88 -7.15 27.21
CA SER A 109 14.57 -7.17 28.64
C SER A 109 14.72 -8.57 29.26
N ALA A 110 14.32 -9.62 28.53
CA ALA A 110 14.42 -11.00 28.97
C ALA A 110 15.87 -11.50 28.98
N GLU A 111 16.67 -11.12 27.97
CA GLU A 111 18.10 -11.40 27.91
C GLU A 111 18.85 -10.71 29.04
N LEU A 112 18.57 -9.43 29.28
CA LEU A 112 19.16 -8.68 30.39
C LEU A 112 18.79 -9.31 31.74
N ALA A 113 17.52 -9.67 31.94
CA ALA A 113 17.09 -10.33 33.18
C ALA A 113 17.79 -11.68 33.39
N SER A 114 18.04 -12.43 32.32
CA SER A 114 18.77 -13.70 32.37
C SER A 114 20.24 -13.49 32.75
N LYS A 115 20.93 -12.55 32.10
CA LYS A 115 22.32 -12.17 32.46
C LYS A 115 22.44 -11.71 33.90
N LEU A 116 21.51 -10.87 34.36
CA LEU A 116 21.51 -10.38 35.75
C LEU A 116 21.31 -11.51 36.75
N LYS A 117 20.46 -12.48 36.43
CA LYS A 117 20.27 -13.67 37.25
C LYS A 117 21.54 -14.53 37.30
N GLU A 118 22.25 -14.71 36.19
CA GLU A 118 23.54 -15.41 36.13
C GLU A 118 24.61 -14.69 36.97
N LEU A 119 24.62 -13.35 36.98
CA LEU A 119 25.48 -12.53 37.81
C LEU A 119 25.06 -12.48 39.30
N GLY A 120 23.99 -13.19 39.66
CA GLY A 120 23.52 -13.32 41.03
C GLY A 120 22.70 -12.13 41.54
N VAL A 121 22.17 -11.28 40.66
CA VAL A 121 21.27 -10.19 41.04
C VAL A 121 19.96 -10.76 41.58
N LYS A 122 19.47 -10.20 42.70
CA LYS A 122 18.17 -10.60 43.27
C LYS A 122 17.03 -10.27 42.30
N GLY A 123 16.08 -11.19 42.13
CA GLY A 123 14.99 -11.05 41.17
C GLY A 123 14.15 -9.78 41.36
N ASP A 124 13.91 -9.37 42.61
CA ASP A 124 13.19 -8.13 42.98
C ASP A 124 14.00 -6.85 42.70
N ARG A 125 15.30 -6.97 42.39
CA ARG A 125 16.20 -5.85 42.13
C ARG A 125 16.63 -5.72 40.68
N VAL A 126 16.27 -6.67 39.81
CA VAL A 126 16.58 -6.66 38.38
C VAL A 126 16.12 -5.35 37.73
N GLU A 127 14.89 -4.92 37.96
CA GLU A 127 14.35 -3.70 37.35
C GLU A 127 15.06 -2.42 37.82
N ALA A 128 15.39 -2.35 39.12
CA ALA A 128 16.14 -1.23 39.68
C ALA A 128 17.59 -1.20 39.16
N PHE A 129 18.20 -2.38 38.97
CA PHE A 129 19.54 -2.51 38.42
C PHE A 129 19.58 -2.09 36.94
N SER A 130 18.62 -2.54 36.13
CA SER A 130 18.50 -2.14 34.73
C SER A 130 18.36 -0.62 34.57
N LYS A 131 17.62 0.04 35.49
CA LYS A 131 17.49 1.51 35.51
C LYS A 131 18.79 2.23 35.88
N LEU A 132 19.61 1.63 36.75
CA LEU A 132 20.87 2.20 37.22
C LEU A 132 21.97 2.17 36.14
N ILE A 133 22.00 1.10 35.34
CA ILE A 133 22.91 0.96 34.22
C ILE A 133 22.53 1.83 33.01
N GLY A 134 21.24 2.06 32.81
CA GLY A 134 20.75 2.81 31.67
C GLY A 134 20.93 2.03 30.36
N GLU A 135 21.54 2.67 29.36
CA GLU A 135 21.65 2.13 27.99
C GLU A 135 22.85 1.17 27.81
N ASP A 136 23.93 1.33 28.58
CA ASP A 136 25.13 0.50 28.45
C ASP A 136 24.97 -0.84 29.17
N LYS A 137 24.31 -1.78 28.50
CA LYS A 137 24.05 -3.14 29.01
C LYS A 137 25.18 -4.14 28.69
N SER A 138 26.41 -3.65 28.50
CA SER A 138 27.58 -4.51 28.29
C SER A 138 27.94 -5.32 29.54
N ASP A 139 28.57 -6.48 29.37
CA ASP A 139 28.94 -7.34 30.51
C ASP A 139 29.92 -6.64 31.48
N GLU A 140 30.75 -5.73 30.95
CA GLU A 140 31.66 -4.89 31.74
C GLU A 140 30.90 -3.85 32.58
N ALA A 141 29.90 -3.18 32.01
CA ALA A 141 29.04 -2.25 32.75
C ALA A 141 28.18 -2.98 33.79
N LEU A 142 27.63 -4.15 33.45
CA LEU A 142 26.91 -5.04 34.36
C LEU A 142 27.77 -5.39 35.58
N THR A 143 29.01 -5.79 35.34
CA THR A 143 29.94 -6.18 36.42
C THR A 143 30.34 -4.97 37.27
N LYS A 144 30.66 -3.83 36.65
CA LYS A 144 31.07 -2.62 37.35
C LYS A 144 29.99 -2.09 38.29
N VAL A 145 28.75 -2.01 37.84
CA VAL A 145 27.64 -1.55 38.70
C VAL A 145 27.36 -2.55 39.82
N LEU A 146 27.55 -3.85 39.58
CA LEU A 146 27.46 -4.86 40.63
C LEU A 146 28.55 -4.78 41.70
N ASP A 147 29.74 -4.30 41.31
CA ASP A 147 30.85 -4.08 42.24
C ASP A 147 30.68 -2.78 43.03
N ASP A 148 30.17 -1.73 42.38
CA ASP A 148 29.84 -0.45 43.02
C ASP A 148 28.64 -0.58 43.99
N PHE A 149 27.70 -1.49 43.69
CA PHE A 149 26.47 -1.69 44.45
C PHE A 149 26.24 -3.18 44.80
N PRO A 150 26.98 -3.73 45.77
CA PRO A 150 26.90 -5.14 46.13
C PRO A 150 25.54 -5.57 46.71
N GLU A 151 24.70 -4.64 47.17
CA GLU A 151 23.36 -4.91 47.70
C GLU A 151 22.40 -5.57 46.69
N PHE A 152 22.70 -5.40 45.39
CA PHE A 152 21.98 -6.03 44.29
C PHE A 152 22.23 -7.53 44.20
N LYS A 153 23.40 -8.01 44.65
CA LYS A 153 23.70 -9.44 44.69
C LYS A 153 22.89 -10.13 45.79
N ALA A 154 22.41 -11.33 45.50
CA ALA A 154 21.89 -12.22 46.51
C ALA A 154 23.03 -12.57 47.47
N THR A 155 23.01 -11.99 48.67
CA THR A 155 23.93 -12.39 49.74
C THR A 155 23.65 -13.85 50.08
N THR A 156 24.51 -14.75 49.64
CA THR A 156 24.70 -16.07 50.25
C THR A 156 25.35 -15.88 51.62
N THR A 157 24.69 -15.13 52.51
CA THR A 157 25.03 -15.23 53.93
C THR A 157 24.74 -16.67 54.33
N PRO A 158 25.76 -17.47 54.71
CA PRO A 158 25.49 -18.72 55.37
C PRO A 158 24.75 -18.34 56.64
N LYS A 159 23.53 -18.83 56.82
CA LYS A 159 22.86 -18.74 58.10
C LYS A 159 23.68 -19.57 59.07
N TRP A 160 24.58 -18.94 59.80
CA TRP A 160 25.35 -19.60 60.84
C TRP A 160 24.36 -19.91 61.97
N SER A 161 24.00 -21.18 62.10
CA SER A 161 23.30 -21.65 63.29
C SER A 161 24.23 -21.45 64.50
N PRO A 162 23.72 -20.95 65.64
CA PRO A 162 24.51 -20.81 66.87
C PRO A 162 25.16 -22.12 67.38
N ASP A 163 24.73 -23.27 66.86
CA ASP A 163 25.06 -24.59 67.41
C ASP A 163 26.10 -25.40 66.62
N GLY A 164 26.88 -24.77 65.73
CA GLY A 164 28.17 -25.34 65.29
C GLY A 164 28.14 -26.74 64.65
N ASN A 165 27.13 -27.10 63.86
CA ASN A 165 27.11 -28.35 63.10
C ASN A 165 26.87 -28.08 61.59
N PRO A 166 27.72 -28.53 60.66
CA PRO A 166 27.43 -28.47 59.23
C PRO A 166 26.26 -29.41 58.91
N ASN A 167 25.08 -28.87 58.65
CA ASN A 167 23.96 -29.68 58.20
C ASN A 167 24.21 -30.17 56.77
N SER A 168 24.74 -31.38 56.68
CA SER A 168 24.72 -32.22 55.49
C SER A 168 23.27 -32.52 55.09
N GLY A 169 22.88 -32.14 53.88
CA GLY A 169 21.73 -32.75 53.21
C GLY A 169 20.54 -31.84 52.99
N ALA A 170 20.53 -31.14 51.85
CA ALA A 170 19.33 -30.89 51.06
C ALA A 170 19.74 -30.57 49.62
N ALA A 171 20.13 -31.60 48.88
CA ALA A 171 20.10 -31.55 47.41
C ALA A 171 18.63 -31.57 46.97
N GLY A 172 17.98 -30.42 47.03
CA GLY A 172 16.71 -30.18 46.34
C GLY A 172 17.02 -29.88 44.88
N ASN A 173 16.75 -30.83 43.99
CA ASN A 173 16.80 -30.64 42.55
C ASN A 173 15.69 -29.66 42.10
N ASP A 174 15.89 -28.36 42.29
CA ASP A 174 15.05 -27.35 41.64
C ASP A 174 15.65 -27.04 40.26
N LYS A 175 15.52 -28.00 39.34
CA LYS A 175 15.57 -27.63 37.92
C LYS A 175 14.33 -26.78 37.66
N PRO A 176 14.45 -25.54 37.15
CA PRO A 176 13.28 -24.77 36.75
C PRO A 176 12.54 -25.57 35.67
N LEU A 177 11.28 -25.90 35.93
CA LEU A 177 10.41 -26.58 34.98
C LEU A 177 10.40 -25.78 33.67
N THR A 178 10.68 -26.46 32.57
CA THR A 178 10.54 -25.88 31.24
C THR A 178 9.06 -25.58 30.98
N MET A 179 8.74 -24.62 30.10
CA MET A 179 7.34 -24.28 29.77
C MET A 179 6.51 -25.52 29.36
N ARG A 180 7.15 -26.53 28.78
CA ARG A 180 6.52 -27.80 28.42
C ARG A 180 6.06 -28.60 29.64
N GLU A 181 6.91 -28.71 30.66
CA GLU A 181 6.60 -29.47 31.88
C GLU A 181 5.55 -28.74 32.73
N ALA A 182 5.56 -27.40 32.76
CA ALA A 182 4.54 -26.61 33.46
C ALA A 182 3.13 -26.74 32.85
N LEU A 183 3.04 -26.89 31.52
CA LEU A 183 1.78 -27.13 30.81
C LEU A 183 1.21 -28.52 31.09
N GLU A 184 2.07 -29.54 31.14
CA GLU A 184 1.69 -30.93 31.40
C GLU A 184 1.16 -31.10 32.84
N GLN A 185 1.77 -30.40 33.79
CA GLN A 185 1.33 -30.39 35.19
C GLN A 185 -0.05 -29.74 35.39
N LYS A 186 -0.37 -28.70 34.59
CA LYS A 186 -1.70 -28.07 34.60
C LYS A 186 -2.78 -28.98 34.02
N MET A 187 -2.46 -29.84 33.06
CA MET A 187 -3.43 -30.76 32.47
C MET A 187 -3.69 -31.98 33.36
N ASN A 188 -2.71 -32.44 34.15
CA ASN A 188 -2.90 -33.57 35.07
C ASN A 188 -3.58 -33.21 36.40
N ASN A 189 -3.64 -31.93 36.77
CA ASN A 189 -4.25 -31.49 38.05
C ASN A 189 -5.75 -31.13 37.92
N ASN A 190 -6.38 -31.46 36.80
CA ASN A 190 -7.77 -31.08 36.50
C ASN A 190 -8.72 -32.28 36.33
N GLU A 191 -8.37 -33.44 36.88
CA GLU A 191 -9.30 -34.56 37.13
C GLU A 191 -9.82 -34.55 38.57
#